data_AF-A0A3C2A0S9-F1
#
_entry.id   AF-A0A3C2A0S9-F1
#
_cell.length_a   1.000
_cell.length_b   1.000
_cell.length_c   1.000
_cell.angle_alpha   90.00
_cell.angle_beta   90.00
_cell.angle_gamma   90.00
#
_symmetry.space_group_name_H-M   'P 1'
#
loop_
_entity.id
_entity.type
_entity.pdbx_description
1 polymer ?
#
loop_
_entity_poly.entity_id
_entity_poly.type
_entity_poly.pdbx_seq_one_letter_code
_entity_poly.pdbx_strand_id
1 'polypeptide(L)'
;MPHAPRTNPEISGSRTLSSETSDEGRALSYEPARPSRNRTGLPDGLKARMEGAFGLNLDHLRVNKNSGFPAKVGAIATTRGNQIDVAPGHYNPTSSRGQQLLGHEAWHTVQQA
;
A
#
# COMPACT_ATOMS: atom_id res chain seq x y z
N MET A 1 -8.34 -40.06 34.51
CA MET A 1 -9.69 -39.57 34.83
C MET A 1 -10.45 -39.35 33.52
N PRO A 2 -11.65 -39.94 33.35
CA PRO A 2 -12.41 -40.01 32.10
C PRO A 2 -13.34 -38.80 31.89
N HIS A 3 -13.64 -38.45 30.62
CA HIS A 3 -15.01 -38.35 30.06
C HIS A 3 -15.07 -37.54 28.76
N ALA A 4 -15.46 -38.20 27.67
CA ALA A 4 -16.37 -37.64 26.66
C ALA A 4 -17.81 -38.10 27.03
N PRO A 5 -18.85 -37.81 26.23
CA PRO A 5 -19.34 -36.54 25.66
C PRO A 5 -20.77 -36.25 26.16
N ARG A 6 -21.30 -35.01 26.01
CA ARG A 6 -22.75 -34.77 26.09
C ARG A 6 -23.24 -33.81 24.99
N THR A 7 -24.32 -34.26 24.39
CA THR A 7 -25.12 -33.72 23.30
C THR A 7 -26.23 -32.78 23.78
N ASN A 8 -26.62 -31.86 22.89
CA ASN A 8 -27.95 -31.24 22.70
C ASN A 8 -28.47 -30.18 23.70
N PRO A 9 -29.42 -29.29 23.30
CA PRO A 9 -30.27 -29.34 22.11
C PRO A 9 -30.42 -28.03 21.28
N GLU A 10 -30.93 -28.21 20.07
CA GLU A 10 -31.59 -27.19 19.25
C GLU A 10 -32.69 -26.46 20.02
N ILE A 11 -32.84 -25.17 19.75
CA ILE A 11 -34.07 -24.43 20.08
C ILE A 11 -34.60 -23.86 18.77
N SER A 12 -35.57 -24.59 18.19
CA SER A 12 -36.52 -24.05 17.23
C SER A 12 -37.67 -23.42 18.02
N GLY A 13 -37.94 -22.13 17.82
CA GLY A 13 -38.93 -21.40 18.61
C GLY A 13 -39.16 -19.98 18.12
N SER A 14 -39.99 -19.85 17.10
CA SER A 14 -40.62 -18.64 16.58
C SER A 14 -41.19 -17.69 17.63
N ARG A 15 -40.96 -16.37 17.48
CA ARG A 15 -41.99 -15.34 17.74
C ARG A 15 -41.66 -13.96 17.14
N THR A 16 -42.61 -13.49 16.35
CA THR A 16 -42.83 -12.15 15.80
C THR A 16 -42.86 -11.07 16.88
N LEU A 17 -42.21 -9.92 16.65
CA LEU A 17 -42.80 -8.57 16.73
C LEU A 17 -41.73 -7.47 16.54
N SER A 18 -41.93 -6.75 15.43
CA SER A 18 -41.61 -5.36 15.08
C SER A 18 -40.84 -4.49 16.08
N SER A 19 -39.76 -3.87 15.58
CA SER A 19 -39.41 -2.49 15.88
C SER A 19 -38.59 -1.91 14.73
N GLU A 20 -39.23 -1.05 13.93
CA GLU A 20 -38.58 -0.12 13.01
C GLU A 20 -37.65 0.81 13.80
N THR A 21 -36.37 0.84 13.44
CA THR A 21 -35.51 2.02 13.62
C THR A 21 -34.51 2.06 12.48
N SER A 22 -34.82 2.91 11.51
CA SER A 22 -33.94 3.93 10.94
C SER A 22 -32.46 3.63 10.73
N ASP A 23 -32.10 3.64 9.44
CA ASP A 23 -30.93 4.29 8.86
C ASP A 23 -29.53 3.68 9.08
N GLU A 24 -28.71 3.93 8.06
CA GLU A 24 -27.24 3.83 8.03
C GLU A 24 -26.59 2.55 7.49
N GLY A 25 -25.71 2.78 6.50
CA GLY A 25 -24.66 1.83 6.16
C GLY A 25 -24.80 1.15 4.81
N ARG A 26 -24.96 1.93 3.74
CA ARG A 26 -24.59 1.52 2.38
C ARG A 26 -23.19 0.89 2.45
N ALA A 27 -23.15 -0.44 2.46
CA ALA A 27 -21.93 -1.22 2.39
C ALA A 27 -21.26 -0.82 1.08
N LEU A 28 -20.33 0.13 1.18
CA LEU A 28 -19.35 0.39 0.16
C LEU A 28 -18.57 -0.90 0.05
N SER A 29 -19.01 -1.76 -0.86
CA SER A 29 -18.22 -2.85 -1.40
C SER A 29 -16.91 -2.23 -1.81
N TYR A 30 -15.90 -2.35 -0.95
CA TYR A 30 -14.52 -2.12 -1.28
C TYR A 30 -14.16 -3.27 -2.21
N GLU A 31 -14.62 -3.20 -3.46
CA GLU A 31 -14.06 -4.04 -4.51
C GLU A 31 -12.56 -3.80 -4.43
N PRO A 32 -11.74 -4.84 -4.15
CA PRO A 32 -10.30 -4.66 -4.13
C PRO A 32 -9.94 -4.11 -5.50
N ALA A 33 -9.53 -2.83 -5.52
CA ALA A 33 -9.17 -2.14 -6.73
C ALA A 33 -8.18 -3.05 -7.46
N ARG A 34 -8.59 -3.58 -8.61
CA ARG A 34 -7.74 -4.43 -9.46
C ARG A 34 -6.39 -3.71 -9.56
N PRO A 35 -5.26 -4.40 -9.30
CA PRO A 35 -3.98 -3.74 -9.16
C PRO A 35 -3.79 -2.81 -10.35
N SER A 36 -3.88 -1.50 -10.09
CA SER A 36 -3.62 -0.49 -11.08
C SER A 36 -2.24 -0.80 -11.60
N ARG A 37 -2.12 -1.01 -12.92
CA ARG A 37 -0.84 -1.36 -13.54
C ARG A 37 0.20 -0.40 -12.98
N ASN A 38 1.15 -0.90 -12.21
CA ASN A 38 2.05 -0.06 -11.46
C ASN A 38 2.95 0.69 -12.44
N ARG A 39 2.63 1.96 -12.63
CA ARG A 39 3.32 2.89 -13.54
C ARG A 39 4.39 3.68 -12.82
N THR A 40 4.58 3.43 -11.52
CA THR A 40 5.54 4.16 -10.71
C THR A 40 6.97 3.74 -10.99
N GLY A 41 7.17 2.56 -11.60
CA GLY A 41 8.52 2.01 -11.76
C GLY A 41 9.09 1.43 -10.46
N LEU A 42 8.31 1.39 -9.37
CA LEU A 42 8.60 0.58 -8.20
C LEU A 42 7.97 -0.82 -8.37
N PRO A 43 8.56 -1.89 -7.82
CA PRO A 43 7.87 -3.17 -7.71
C PRO A 43 6.63 -3.06 -6.82
N ASP A 44 5.57 -3.80 -7.14
CA ASP A 44 4.27 -3.73 -6.43
C ASP A 44 4.42 -3.98 -4.93
N GLY A 45 5.21 -4.99 -4.54
CA GLY A 45 5.44 -5.28 -3.12
C GLY A 45 6.21 -4.16 -2.40
N LEU A 46 7.10 -3.45 -3.09
CA LEU A 46 7.81 -2.31 -2.50
C LEU A 46 6.89 -1.11 -2.35
N LYS A 47 6.11 -0.83 -3.40
CA LYS A 47 5.10 0.24 -3.40
C LYS A 47 4.07 0.04 -2.29
N ALA A 48 3.47 -1.14 -2.20
CA ALA A 48 2.46 -1.43 -1.19
C ALA A 48 3.00 -1.29 0.25
N ARG A 49 4.25 -1.69 0.49
CA ARG A 49 4.92 -1.51 1.79
C ARG A 49 5.15 -0.03 2.11
N MET A 50 5.57 0.76 1.13
CA MET A 50 5.76 2.21 1.30
C MET A 50 4.43 2.93 1.50
N GLU A 51 3.40 2.59 0.73
CA GLU A 51 2.04 3.14 0.88
C GLU A 51 1.46 2.85 2.27
N GLY A 52 1.62 1.61 2.75
CA GLY A 52 1.24 1.24 4.12
C GLY A 52 2.05 1.97 5.20
N ALA A 53 3.33 2.26 4.95
CA ALA A 53 4.18 2.99 5.89
C ALA A 53 3.88 4.50 5.92
N PHE A 54 3.53 5.10 4.78
CA PHE A 54 3.25 6.53 4.67
C PHE A 54 1.77 6.86 4.86
N GLY A 55 0.86 5.88 4.73
CA GLY A 55 -0.59 6.10 4.76
C GLY A 55 -1.11 6.89 3.55
N LEU A 56 -0.35 6.92 2.45
CA LEU A 56 -0.62 7.71 1.25
C LEU A 56 -0.45 6.86 0.00
N ASN A 57 -1.24 7.17 -1.04
CA ASN A 57 -1.12 6.51 -2.34
C ASN A 57 0.09 7.04 -3.10
N LEU A 58 0.96 6.14 -3.56
CA LEU A 58 2.16 6.45 -4.32
C LEU A 58 1.98 6.23 -5.83
N ASP A 59 0.75 5.98 -6.29
CA ASP A 59 0.40 5.78 -7.71
C ASP A 59 0.83 6.93 -8.63
N HIS A 60 0.96 8.13 -8.09
CA HIS A 60 1.41 9.31 -8.81
C HIS A 60 2.94 9.36 -8.98
N LEU A 61 3.71 8.60 -8.19
CA LEU A 61 5.16 8.57 -8.27
C LEU A 61 5.61 8.02 -9.62
N ARG A 62 6.78 8.47 -10.10
CA ARG A 62 7.46 7.92 -11.27
C ARG A 62 8.94 7.84 -11.03
N VAL A 63 9.49 6.63 -11.12
CA VAL A 63 10.91 6.35 -10.98
C VAL A 63 11.56 6.31 -12.36
N ASN A 64 12.40 7.29 -12.64
CA ASN A 64 13.25 7.34 -13.81
C ASN A 64 14.58 6.65 -13.51
N LYS A 65 14.69 5.42 -14.01
CA LYS A 65 15.89 4.59 -13.91
C LYS A 65 16.89 5.09 -14.97
N ASN A 66 18.13 5.35 -14.57
CA ASN A 66 19.20 5.85 -15.45
C ASN A 66 19.07 7.34 -15.85
N SER A 67 18.63 8.19 -14.91
CA SER A 67 18.63 9.63 -15.12
C SER A 67 20.04 10.21 -14.98
N GLY A 68 20.43 11.09 -15.89
CA GLY A 68 21.69 11.83 -15.77
C GLY A 68 21.62 13.02 -14.81
N PHE A 69 20.43 13.34 -14.29
CA PHE A 69 20.23 14.51 -13.43
C PHE A 69 20.89 14.38 -12.04
N PRO A 70 20.75 13.25 -11.30
CA PRO A 70 21.39 13.10 -9.99
C PRO A 70 22.90 13.30 -10.04
N ALA A 71 23.56 12.82 -11.10
CA ALA A 71 24.99 12.99 -11.31
C ALA A 71 25.41 14.46 -11.45
N LYS A 72 24.54 15.34 -11.97
CA LYS A 72 24.83 16.78 -12.12
C LYS A 72 24.86 17.53 -10.78
N VAL A 73 24.15 17.01 -9.79
CA VAL A 73 24.06 17.61 -8.44
C VAL A 73 24.88 16.84 -7.40
N GLY A 74 25.69 15.87 -7.85
CA GLY A 74 26.52 15.05 -6.95
C GLY A 74 25.72 14.06 -6.09
N ALA A 75 24.51 13.67 -6.52
CA ALA A 75 23.64 12.75 -5.80
C ALA A 75 23.48 11.41 -6.54
N ILE A 76 23.11 10.37 -5.79
CA ILE A 76 22.83 9.03 -6.34
C ILE A 76 21.38 8.95 -6.85
N ALA A 77 20.46 9.57 -6.12
CA ALA A 77 19.07 9.72 -6.52
C ALA A 77 18.59 11.10 -6.07
N THR A 78 17.56 11.60 -6.74
CA THR A 78 16.95 12.89 -6.44
C THR A 78 15.45 12.83 -6.65
N THR A 79 14.72 13.55 -5.82
CA THR A 79 13.27 13.67 -5.91
C THR A 79 12.86 15.07 -6.36
N ARG A 80 12.02 15.16 -7.38
CA ARG A 80 11.46 16.41 -7.92
C ARG A 80 9.95 16.27 -8.10
N GLY A 81 9.19 16.79 -7.15
CA GLY A 81 7.74 16.59 -7.09
C GLY A 81 7.46 15.08 -7.02
N ASN A 82 6.72 14.57 -8.01
CA ASN A 82 6.35 13.15 -8.07
C ASN A 82 7.34 12.28 -8.87
N GLN A 83 8.51 12.82 -9.26
CA GLN A 83 9.52 12.08 -10.01
C GLN A 83 10.74 11.76 -9.13
N ILE A 84 11.14 10.51 -9.13
CA ILE A 84 12.38 10.02 -8.52
C ILE A 84 13.35 9.70 -9.64
N ASP A 85 14.39 10.52 -9.79
CA ASP A 85 15.47 10.31 -10.74
C ASP A 85 16.59 9.53 -10.06
N VAL A 86 16.96 8.36 -10.59
CA VAL A 86 18.04 7.51 -10.06
C VAL A 86 19.18 7.44 -11.05
N ALA A 87 20.41 7.63 -10.57
CA ALA A 87 21.61 7.53 -11.39
C ALA A 87 21.74 6.14 -12.04
N PRO A 88 22.35 6.04 -13.23
CA PRO A 88 22.57 4.76 -13.90
C PRO A 88 23.31 3.77 -12.99
N GLY A 89 22.83 2.52 -12.93
CA GLY A 89 23.43 1.47 -12.11
C GLY A 89 23.09 1.51 -10.61
N HIS A 90 22.40 2.55 -10.13
CA HIS A 90 22.02 2.67 -8.71
C HIS A 90 20.58 2.26 -8.40
N TYR A 91 19.76 2.01 -9.43
CA TYR A 91 18.42 1.49 -9.23
C TYR A 91 18.46 0.00 -8.91
N ASN A 92 18.21 -0.35 -7.64
CA ASN A 92 18.13 -1.74 -7.19
C ASN A 92 16.97 -1.94 -6.18
N PRO A 93 15.75 -2.18 -6.65
CA PRO A 93 14.57 -2.25 -5.79
C PRO A 93 14.43 -3.58 -5.05
N THR A 94 15.28 -4.58 -5.34
CA THR A 94 15.27 -5.88 -4.64
C THR A 94 16.25 -5.90 -3.48
N SER A 95 17.36 -5.15 -3.56
CA SER A 95 18.32 -5.02 -2.48
C SER A 95 17.80 -4.18 -1.31
N SER A 96 18.19 -4.50 -0.08
CA SER A 96 17.84 -3.70 1.10
C SER A 96 18.32 -2.25 0.98
N ARG A 97 19.54 -2.03 0.47
CA ARG A 97 20.09 -0.67 0.31
C ARG A 97 19.35 0.14 -0.74
N GLY A 98 18.97 -0.46 -1.87
CA GLY A 98 18.20 0.26 -2.89
C GLY A 98 16.74 0.47 -2.49
N GLN A 99 16.12 -0.45 -1.73
CA GLN A 99 14.80 -0.20 -1.11
C GLN A 99 14.86 0.98 -0.13
N GLN A 100 15.89 1.07 0.71
CA GLN A 100 16.12 2.20 1.61
C GLN A 100 16.31 3.51 0.83
N LEU A 101 17.12 3.49 -0.23
CA LEU A 101 17.32 4.66 -1.10
C LEU A 101 15.99 5.12 -1.72
N LEU A 102 15.26 4.21 -2.36
CA LEU A 102 13.97 4.52 -2.97
C LEU A 102 12.93 5.01 -1.95
N GLY A 103 12.94 4.44 -0.74
CA GLY A 103 12.07 4.89 0.35
C GLY A 103 12.43 6.28 0.87
N HIS A 104 13.72 6.58 0.97
CA HIS A 104 14.21 7.91 1.34
C HIS A 104 13.76 8.97 0.33
N GLU A 105 13.87 8.67 -0.96
CA GLU A 105 13.39 9.55 -2.02
C GLU A 105 11.85 9.66 -2.06
N ALA A 106 11.13 8.54 -1.90
CA ALA A 106 9.67 8.57 -1.84
C ALA A 106 9.16 9.41 -0.65
N TRP A 107 9.85 9.36 0.49
CA TRP A 107 9.55 10.22 1.63
C TRP A 107 9.73 11.71 1.31
N HIS A 108 10.78 12.08 0.58
CA HIS A 108 10.95 13.45 0.08
C HIS A 108 9.78 13.90 -0.80
N THR A 109 9.14 12.99 -1.53
CA THR A 109 7.93 13.32 -2.31
C THR A 109 6.75 13.64 -1.41
N VAL A 110 6.57 12.87 -0.33
CA VAL A 110 5.50 13.10 0.65
C VAL A 110 5.69 14.44 1.37
N GLN A 111 6.92 14.81 1.71
CA GLN A 111 7.21 16.10 2.36
C GLN A 111 7.12 17.31 1.43
N GLN A 112 7.23 17.12 0.12
CA GLN A 112 7.12 18.20 -0.86
C GLN A 112 5.66 18.61 -1.15
N ALA A 113 4.67 17.86 -0.64
CA ALA A 113 3.24 18.09 -0.84
C ALA A 113 2.66 19.16 0.09
#